data_AF-A0A8H4WNP5-F1
#
_entry.id   AF-A0A8H4WNP5-F1
#
_cell.length_a   1.000
_cell.length_b   1.000
_cell.length_c   1.000
_cell.angle_alpha   90.00
_cell.angle_beta   90.00
_cell.angle_gamma   90.00
#
_symmetry.space_group_name_H-M   'P 1'
#
loop_
_entity.id
_entity.type
_entity.pdbx_description
1 polymer ?
#
loop_
_entity_poly.entity_id
_entity_poly.type
_entity_poly.pdbx_seq_one_letter_code
_entity_poly.pdbx_strand_id
1 'polypeptide(L)'
;MSDYAATAASIASEALSNILVVQAFGANRRLEMKFANALKSSEREGLKKATAVGIQSGVLYFIAYSANGLAFWQGSRRIADSVRNGTGGATVGSTFTVIFILIEATLLLSQVAPFLHLFVAAVASFEKLRGDINRQSLINGTDASGIRLTQAQGGFEFKNVSFTYPARPEVTVLNGIDLSIPPNKHTAIVGLSG
;
A
#
# COMPACT_ATOMS: atom_id res chain seq x y z
N MET A 1 -8.86 -4.74 -3.53
CA MET A 1 -9.30 -6.14 -3.79
C MET A 1 -10.23 -6.52 -2.67
N SER A 2 -11.33 -7.24 -2.92
CA SER A 2 -12.14 -7.76 -1.81
C SER A 2 -11.34 -8.86 -1.09
N ASP A 3 -11.47 -8.95 0.23
CA ASP A 3 -10.78 -9.99 1.02
C ASP A 3 -11.15 -11.40 0.52
N TYR A 4 -12.36 -11.55 -0.03
CA TYR A 4 -12.85 -12.78 -0.66
C TYR A 4 -12.10 -13.15 -1.95
N ALA A 5 -11.76 -12.19 -2.80
CA ALA A 5 -10.94 -12.45 -4.00
C ALA A 5 -9.50 -12.83 -3.63
N ALA A 6 -8.94 -12.18 -2.60
CA ALA A 6 -7.62 -12.55 -2.07
C ALA A 6 -7.63 -13.97 -1.49
N THR A 7 -8.70 -14.33 -0.77
CA THR A 7 -8.90 -15.69 -0.22
C THR A 7 -9.00 -16.73 -1.34
N ALA A 8 -9.78 -16.47 -2.38
CA ALA A 8 -9.91 -17.36 -3.53
C ALA A 8 -8.55 -17.54 -4.26
N ALA A 9 -7.81 -16.45 -4.47
CA ALA A 9 -6.47 -16.49 -5.06
C ALA A 9 -5.48 -17.28 -4.20
N SER A 10 -5.53 -17.12 -2.87
CA SER A 10 -4.69 -17.87 -1.93
C SER A 10 -4.99 -19.37 -2.01
N ILE A 11 -6.27 -19.77 -2.02
CA ILE A 11 -6.67 -21.18 -2.14
C ILE A 11 -6.18 -21.77 -3.46
N ALA A 12 -6.34 -21.04 -4.56
CA ALA A 12 -5.86 -21.48 -5.87
C ALA A 12 -4.33 -21.60 -5.91
N SER A 13 -3.62 -20.62 -5.35
CA SER A 13 -2.16 -20.60 -5.28
C SER A 13 -1.61 -21.76 -4.46
N GLU A 14 -2.21 -22.04 -3.29
CA GLU A 14 -1.81 -23.14 -2.41
C GLU A 14 -2.08 -24.51 -3.07
N ALA A 15 -3.22 -24.66 -3.74
CA ALA A 15 -3.58 -25.89 -4.44
C ALA A 15 -2.65 -26.17 -5.63
N LEU A 16 -2.32 -25.14 -6.42
CA LEU A 16 -1.41 -25.27 -7.57
C LEU A 16 0.03 -25.55 -7.13
N SER A 17 0.50 -24.87 -6.07
CA SER A 17 1.86 -25.07 -5.54
C SER A 17 2.06 -26.49 -4.97
N ASN A 18 0.99 -27.13 -4.51
CA ASN A 18 1.02 -28.46 -3.87
C ASN A 18 0.19 -29.50 -4.64
N ILE A 19 0.18 -29.43 -5.98
CA ILE A 19 -0.71 -30.26 -6.82
C ILE A 19 -0.56 -31.77 -6.58
N LEU A 20 0.65 -32.25 -6.30
CA LEU A 20 0.92 -33.66 -5.99
C LEU A 20 0.21 -34.12 -4.71
N VAL A 21 0.19 -33.27 -3.68
CA VAL A 21 -0.50 -33.55 -2.41
C VAL A 21 -2.02 -33.55 -2.65
N VAL A 22 -2.51 -32.58 -3.42
CA VAL A 22 -3.94 -32.50 -3.77
C VAL A 22 -4.40 -33.75 -4.52
N GLN A 23 -3.60 -34.26 -5.46
CA GLN A 23 -3.90 -35.50 -6.19
C GLN A 23 -3.79 -36.73 -5.29
N ALA A 24 -2.75 -36.85 -4.47
CA ALA A 24 -2.53 -37.98 -3.57
C ALA A 24 -3.70 -38.18 -2.59
N PHE A 25 -4.31 -37.09 -2.12
CA PHE A 25 -5.46 -37.13 -1.21
C PHE A 25 -6.82 -36.96 -1.92
N GLY A 26 -6.86 -36.91 -3.25
CA GLY A 26 -8.10 -36.76 -4.03
C GLY A 26 -8.90 -35.49 -3.70
N ALA A 27 -8.24 -34.41 -3.24
CA ALA A 27 -8.90 -33.24 -2.64
C ALA A 27 -9.45 -32.23 -3.66
N ASN A 28 -9.34 -32.50 -4.97
CA ASN A 28 -9.73 -31.61 -6.07
C ASN A 28 -11.13 -31.01 -5.89
N ARG A 29 -12.14 -31.87 -5.71
CA ARG A 29 -13.56 -31.45 -5.58
C ARG A 29 -13.79 -30.55 -4.36
N ARG A 30 -13.12 -30.85 -3.25
CA ARG A 30 -13.25 -30.08 -2.00
C ARG A 30 -12.64 -28.68 -2.14
N LEU A 31 -11.47 -28.58 -2.77
CA LEU A 31 -10.80 -27.30 -3.02
C LEU A 31 -11.56 -26.46 -4.06
N GLU A 32 -12.07 -27.08 -5.11
CA GLU A 32 -12.93 -26.44 -6.10
C GLU A 32 -14.18 -25.81 -5.44
N MET A 33 -14.88 -26.56 -4.57
CA MET A 33 -16.03 -26.03 -3.83
C MET A 33 -15.64 -24.86 -2.91
N LYS A 34 -14.50 -24.94 -2.21
CA LYS A 34 -14.01 -23.83 -1.38
C LYS A 34 -13.71 -22.58 -2.21
N PHE A 35 -13.05 -22.75 -3.35
CA PHE A 35 -12.76 -21.67 -4.29
C PHE A 35 -14.05 -21.03 -4.84
N ALA A 36 -15.00 -21.86 -5.30
CA ALA A 36 -16.28 -21.39 -5.83
C ALA A 36 -17.10 -20.60 -4.79
N ASN A 37 -17.10 -21.05 -3.52
CA ASN A 37 -17.78 -20.34 -2.44
C ASN A 37 -17.14 -18.98 -2.13
N ALA A 38 -15.81 -18.90 -2.12
CA ALA A 38 -15.09 -17.64 -1.96
C ALA A 38 -15.38 -16.68 -3.12
N LEU A 39 -15.40 -17.20 -4.36
CA LEU A 39 -15.68 -16.41 -5.56
C LEU A 39 -17.12 -15.86 -5.58
N LYS A 40 -18.11 -16.69 -5.22
CA LYS A 40 -19.51 -16.27 -5.13
C LYS A 40 -19.72 -15.15 -4.10
N SER A 41 -18.99 -15.21 -2.99
CA SER A 41 -19.01 -14.16 -1.96
C SER A 41 -18.39 -12.86 -2.49
N SER A 42 -17.27 -12.97 -3.21
CA SER A 42 -16.63 -11.82 -3.87
C SER A 42 -17.53 -11.20 -4.94
N GLU A 43 -18.23 -12.00 -5.73
CA GLU A 43 -19.17 -11.53 -6.74
C GLU A 43 -20.33 -10.74 -6.12
N ARG A 44 -20.92 -11.25 -5.03
CA ARG A 44 -22.02 -10.56 -4.33
C ARG A 44 -21.59 -9.18 -3.81
N GLU A 45 -20.41 -9.08 -3.21
CA GLU A 45 -19.87 -7.79 -2.76
C GLU A 45 -19.49 -6.89 -3.94
N GLY A 46 -18.96 -7.46 -5.01
CA GLY A 46 -18.70 -6.76 -6.27
C GLY A 46 -19.97 -6.14 -6.85
N LEU A 47 -21.08 -6.88 -6.86
CA LEU A 47 -22.37 -6.39 -7.37
C LEU A 47 -22.93 -5.27 -6.48
N LYS A 48 -22.89 -5.40 -5.15
CA LYS A 48 -23.28 -4.32 -4.24
C LYS A 48 -22.47 -3.04 -4.49
N LYS A 49 -21.16 -3.19 -4.64
CA LYS A 49 -20.26 -2.07 -4.95
C LYS A 49 -20.58 -1.46 -6.32
N ALA A 50 -20.81 -2.28 -7.34
CA ALA A 50 -21.15 -1.82 -8.69
C ALA A 50 -22.45 -1.01 -8.67
N THR A 51 -23.49 -1.50 -7.98
CA THR A 51 -24.75 -0.77 -7.82
C THR A 51 -24.54 0.55 -7.07
N ALA A 52 -23.76 0.55 -5.98
CA ALA A 52 -23.45 1.77 -5.25
C ALA A 52 -22.74 2.81 -6.11
N VAL A 53 -21.71 2.40 -6.88
CA VAL A 53 -20.98 3.26 -7.81
C VAL A 53 -21.87 3.74 -8.96
N GLY A 54 -22.77 2.89 -9.45
CA GLY A 54 -23.75 3.24 -10.49
C GLY A 54 -24.71 4.32 -10.01
N ILE A 55 -25.31 4.15 -8.83
CA ILE A 55 -26.19 5.16 -8.21
C ILE A 55 -25.42 6.45 -7.95
N GLN A 56 -24.22 6.38 -7.37
CA GLN A 56 -23.38 7.55 -7.12
C GLN A 56 -23.10 8.32 -8.41
N SER A 57 -22.69 7.63 -9.48
CA SER A 57 -22.40 8.26 -10.77
C SER A 57 -23.66 8.88 -11.38
N GLY A 58 -24.80 8.18 -11.30
CA GLY A 58 -26.09 8.68 -11.79
C GLY A 58 -26.52 9.96 -11.08
N VAL A 59 -26.43 10.00 -9.74
CA VAL A 59 -26.74 11.19 -8.95
C VAL A 59 -25.79 12.34 -9.28
N LEU A 60 -24.50 12.06 -9.45
CA LEU A 60 -23.50 13.08 -9.81
C LEU A 60 -23.81 13.73 -11.17
N TYR A 61 -24.08 12.92 -12.20
CA TYR A 61 -24.43 13.46 -13.52
C TYR A 61 -25.78 14.18 -13.52
N PHE A 62 -26.76 13.68 -12.77
CA PHE A 62 -28.04 14.36 -12.61
C PHE A 62 -27.84 15.77 -12.03
N ILE A 63 -27.11 15.90 -10.93
CA ILE A 63 -26.80 17.20 -10.31
C ILE A 63 -26.06 18.10 -11.30
N ALA A 64 -25.04 17.58 -11.99
CA ALA A 64 -24.25 18.36 -12.94
C ALA A 64 -25.10 18.91 -14.09
N TYR A 65 -25.93 18.08 -14.73
CA TYR A 65 -26.79 18.53 -15.83
C TYR A 65 -27.94 19.43 -15.36
N SER A 66 -28.53 19.15 -14.19
CA SER A 66 -29.54 20.05 -13.60
C SER A 66 -28.96 21.42 -13.25
N ALA A 67 -27.75 21.49 -12.70
CA ALA A 67 -27.06 22.75 -12.43
C ALA A 67 -26.76 23.53 -13.71
N ASN A 68 -26.29 22.85 -14.77
CA ASN A 68 -26.11 23.46 -16.08
C ASN A 68 -27.42 24.01 -16.65
N GLY A 69 -28.50 23.22 -16.60
CA GLY A 69 -29.82 23.66 -17.05
C GLY A 69 -30.32 24.88 -16.28
N LEU A 70 -30.14 24.91 -14.96
CA LEU A 70 -30.50 26.03 -14.11
C LEU A 70 -29.68 27.28 -14.43
N ALA A 71 -28.37 27.12 -14.69
CA ALA A 71 -27.48 28.21 -15.05
C ALA A 71 -27.90 28.86 -16.39
N PHE A 72 -28.24 28.06 -17.39
CA PHE A 72 -28.74 28.58 -18.67
C PHE A 72 -30.13 29.21 -18.54
N TRP A 73 -31.02 28.64 -17.74
CA TRP A 73 -32.35 29.21 -17.49
C TRP A 73 -32.27 30.57 -16.78
N GLN A 74 -31.42 30.69 -15.76
CA GLN A 74 -31.22 31.97 -15.07
C GLN A 74 -30.48 32.96 -15.98
N GLY A 75 -29.50 32.49 -16.75
CA GLY A 75 -28.78 33.28 -17.74
C GLY A 75 -29.72 33.89 -18.78
N SER A 76 -30.64 33.09 -19.33
CA SER A 76 -31.61 33.57 -20.33
C SER A 76 -32.58 34.60 -19.77
N ARG A 77 -33.05 34.44 -18.52
CA ARG A 77 -33.85 35.46 -17.83
C ARG A 77 -33.09 36.77 -17.65
N ARG A 78 -31.83 36.71 -17.21
CA ARG A 78 -30.99 37.92 -17.06
C ARG A 78 -30.76 38.65 -18.38
N ILE A 79 -30.61 37.92 -19.48
CA ILE A 79 -30.50 38.49 -20.82
C ILE A 79 -31.84 39.12 -21.25
N ALA A 80 -32.97 38.47 -20.98
CA ALA A 80 -34.29 39.03 -21.31
C ALA A 80 -34.57 40.32 -20.52
N ASP A 81 -34.22 40.36 -19.23
CA ASP A 81 -34.39 41.53 -18.38
C ASP A 81 -33.45 42.69 -18.78
N SER A 82 -32.21 42.40 -19.20
CA SER A 82 -31.26 43.42 -19.68
C SER A 82 -31.74 44.08 -20.97
N VAL A 83 -32.28 43.28 -21.90
CA VAL A 83 -32.89 43.78 -23.14
C VAL A 83 -34.14 44.61 -22.85
N ARG A 84 -34.97 44.20 -21.89
CA ARG A 84 -36.21 44.90 -21.53
C ARG A 84 -35.98 46.23 -20.81
N ASN A 85 -34.98 46.30 -19.93
CA ASN A 85 -34.72 47.47 -19.09
C ASN A 85 -33.67 48.43 -19.66
N GLY A 86 -33.08 48.12 -20.83
CA GLY A 86 -32.02 48.93 -21.45
C GLY A 86 -30.72 48.98 -20.64
N THR A 87 -30.61 48.18 -19.57
CA THR A 87 -29.43 48.07 -18.73
C THR A 87 -28.39 47.19 -19.45
N GLY A 88 -27.46 47.84 -20.14
CA GLY A 88 -26.30 47.14 -20.72
C GLY A 88 -25.52 46.40 -19.63
N GLY A 89 -25.30 45.10 -19.79
CA GLY A 89 -24.52 44.31 -18.81
C GLY A 89 -24.59 42.80 -18.95
N ALA A 90 -25.71 42.25 -19.45
CA ALA A 90 -25.84 40.80 -19.68
C ALA A 90 -26.08 40.54 -21.17
N THR A 91 -25.02 40.16 -21.89
CA THR A 91 -25.11 39.69 -23.29
C THR A 91 -25.11 38.16 -23.33
N VAL A 92 -25.51 37.60 -24.48
CA VAL A 92 -25.45 36.15 -24.73
C VAL A 92 -24.00 35.66 -24.61
N GLY A 93 -23.05 36.42 -25.19
CA GLY A 93 -21.63 36.10 -25.13
C GLY A 93 -21.09 36.07 -23.70
N SER A 94 -21.33 37.12 -22.90
CA SER A 94 -20.83 37.17 -21.52
C SER A 94 -21.40 36.05 -20.65
N THR A 95 -22.68 35.70 -20.82
CA THR A 95 -23.33 34.63 -20.07
C THR A 95 -22.74 33.27 -20.42
N PHE A 96 -22.53 33.00 -21.72
CA PHE A 96 -21.94 31.74 -22.18
C PHE A 96 -20.49 31.59 -21.69
N THR A 97 -19.70 32.65 -21.79
CA THR A 97 -18.30 32.67 -21.33
C THR A 97 -18.20 32.35 -19.83
N VAL A 98 -19.02 32.97 -18.99
CA VAL A 98 -18.99 32.71 -17.53
C VAL A 98 -19.35 31.27 -17.21
N ILE A 99 -20.40 30.72 -17.83
CA ILE A 99 -20.81 29.32 -17.61
C ILE A 99 -19.69 28.37 -18.04
N PHE A 100 -19.09 28.61 -19.21
CA PHE A 100 -18.06 27.73 -19.75
C PHE A 100 -16.78 27.75 -18.89
N ILE A 101 -16.32 28.93 -18.46
CA ILE A 101 -15.16 29.06 -17.56
C ILE A 101 -15.39 28.32 -16.24
N LEU A 102 -16.61 28.38 -15.68
CA LEU A 102 -16.93 27.66 -14.43
C LEU A 102 -16.90 26.14 -14.60
N ILE A 103 -17.40 25.63 -15.74
CA ILE A 103 -17.36 24.19 -16.06
C ILE A 103 -15.91 23.74 -16.21
N GLU A 104 -15.12 24.45 -17.03
CA GLU A 104 -13.71 24.12 -17.24
C GLU A 104 -12.89 24.17 -15.95
N ALA A 105 -13.07 25.20 -15.12
CA ALA A 105 -12.38 25.31 -13.84
C ALA A 105 -12.69 24.12 -12.91
N THR A 106 -13.94 23.67 -12.90
CA THR A 106 -14.36 22.51 -12.09
C THR A 106 -13.77 21.20 -12.61
N LEU A 107 -13.68 21.03 -13.94
CA LEU A 107 -13.05 19.86 -14.55
C LEU A 107 -11.54 19.83 -14.25
N LEU A 108 -10.86 20.96 -14.35
CA LEU A 108 -9.44 21.07 -14.00
C LEU A 108 -9.20 20.71 -12.52
N LEU A 109 -10.01 21.23 -11.60
CA LEU A 109 -9.91 20.90 -10.19
C LEU A 109 -10.13 19.40 -9.93
N SER A 110 -11.08 18.78 -10.63
CA SER A 110 -11.35 17.34 -10.53
C SER A 110 -10.17 16.49 -10.99
N GLN A 111 -9.42 16.94 -12.00
CA GLN A 111 -8.20 16.26 -12.45
C GLN A 111 -7.03 16.40 -11.49
N VAL A 112 -7.01 17.43 -10.63
CA VAL A 112 -5.96 17.63 -9.63
C VAL A 112 -6.15 16.73 -8.41
N ALA A 113 -7.40 16.40 -8.06
CA ALA A 113 -7.74 15.63 -6.86
C ALA A 113 -6.95 14.31 -6.68
N PRO A 114 -6.71 13.49 -7.72
CA PRO A 114 -5.93 12.25 -7.57
C PRO A 114 -4.48 12.48 -7.13
N PHE A 115 -3.87 13.62 -7.47
CA PHE A 115 -2.48 13.90 -7.09
C PHE A 115 -2.32 14.11 -5.58
N LEU A 116 -3.36 14.56 -4.88
CA LEU A 116 -3.31 14.69 -3.42
C LEU A 116 -2.99 13.34 -2.75
N HIS A 117 -3.58 12.25 -3.24
CA HIS A 117 -3.29 10.91 -2.72
C HIS A 117 -1.83 10.49 -2.98
N LEU A 118 -1.26 10.89 -4.11
CA LEU A 118 0.14 10.60 -4.43
C LEU A 118 1.08 11.31 -3.45
N PHE A 119 0.83 12.59 -3.15
CA PHE A 119 1.63 13.34 -2.17
C PHE A 119 1.55 12.71 -0.77
N VAL A 120 0.36 12.31 -0.33
CA VAL A 120 0.19 11.64 0.97
C VAL A 120 0.96 10.32 1.03
N ALA A 121 0.87 9.49 -0.03
CA ALA A 121 1.60 8.24 -0.10
C ALA A 121 3.12 8.43 -0.16
N ALA A 122 3.58 9.46 -0.86
CA ALA A 122 4.99 9.83 -0.94
C ALA A 122 5.54 10.25 0.43
N VAL A 123 4.83 11.11 1.16
CA VAL A 123 5.20 11.53 2.52
C VAL A 123 5.26 10.32 3.46
N ALA A 124 4.25 9.46 3.44
CA ALA A 124 4.22 8.27 4.30
C ALA A 124 5.38 7.30 4.02
N SER A 125 5.75 7.15 2.75
CA SER A 125 6.88 6.30 2.33
C SER A 125 8.22 6.93 2.71
N PHE A 126 8.35 8.24 2.51
CA PHE A 126 9.53 9.00 2.89
C PHE A 126 9.77 8.97 4.40
N GLU A 127 8.73 9.03 5.22
CA GLU A 127 8.87 8.92 6.69
C GLU A 127 9.54 7.61 7.12
N LYS A 128 9.14 6.48 6.53
CA LYS A 128 9.77 5.17 6.80
C LYS A 128 11.23 5.17 6.35
N LEU A 129 11.47 5.60 5.11
CA LEU A 129 12.81 5.67 4.54
C LEU A 129 13.73 6.57 5.37
N ARG A 130 13.22 7.73 5.81
CA ARG A 130 13.94 8.66 6.68
C ARG A 130 14.25 8.02 8.04
N GLY A 131 13.31 7.25 8.59
CA GLY A 131 13.53 6.45 9.80
C GLY A 131 14.70 5.49 9.65
N ASP A 132 14.79 4.79 8.52
CA ASP A 132 15.88 3.86 8.24
C ASP A 132 17.22 4.58 7.98
N ILE A 133 17.21 5.67 7.22
CA ILE A 133 18.42 6.47 6.93
C ILE A 133 19.03 7.06 8.21
N ASN A 134 18.18 7.60 9.08
CA ASN A 134 18.63 8.26 10.31
C ASN A 134 18.86 7.28 11.47
N ARG A 135 18.59 5.98 11.28
CA ARG A 135 18.82 4.97 12.30
C ARG A 135 20.31 4.84 12.58
N GLN A 136 20.71 5.14 13.81
CA GLN A 136 22.08 4.89 14.27
C GLN A 136 22.25 3.40 14.62
N SER A 137 23.24 2.74 14.01
CA SER A 137 23.59 1.36 14.34
C SER A 137 24.44 1.32 15.61
N LEU A 138 24.10 0.43 16.55
CA LEU A 138 24.92 0.16 17.74
C LEU A 138 26.29 -0.43 17.37
N ILE A 139 26.35 -1.17 16.27
CA ILE A 139 27.59 -1.73 15.71
C ILE A 139 27.75 -1.12 14.33
N ASN A 140 28.60 -0.09 14.21
CA ASN A 140 28.81 0.63 12.96
C ASN A 140 30.01 0.07 12.19
N GLY A 141 29.76 -0.70 11.14
CA GLY A 141 30.82 -1.27 10.30
C GLY A 141 31.49 -0.28 9.33
N THR A 142 30.94 0.93 9.16
CA THR A 142 31.56 1.97 8.32
C THR A 142 32.41 2.95 9.12
N ASP A 143 32.35 2.88 10.44
CA ASP A 143 33.19 3.70 11.29
C ASP A 143 34.65 3.26 11.17
N ALA A 144 35.55 4.23 11.00
CA ALA A 144 36.99 3.99 11.01
C ALA A 144 37.55 3.98 12.44
N SER A 145 36.72 4.32 13.43
CA SER A 145 37.08 4.22 14.84
C SER A 145 37.33 2.77 15.23
N GLY A 146 38.36 2.55 16.05
CA GLY A 146 38.77 1.22 16.49
C GLY A 146 40.26 0.96 16.31
N ILE A 147 40.70 -0.15 16.88
CA ILE A 147 42.11 -0.56 16.85
C ILE A 147 42.32 -1.42 15.60
N ARG A 148 43.12 -0.93 14.65
CA ARG A 148 43.58 -1.73 13.51
C ARG A 148 44.86 -2.45 13.91
N LEU A 149 44.77 -3.76 14.10
CA LEU A 149 45.92 -4.61 14.40
C LEU A 149 46.78 -4.78 13.14
N THR A 150 48.06 -4.44 13.20
CA THR A 150 49.05 -4.68 12.11
C THR A 150 49.48 -6.14 12.02
N GLN A 151 49.50 -6.84 13.15
CA GLN A 151 49.68 -8.29 13.25
C GLN A 151 48.77 -8.84 14.34
N ALA A 152 48.13 -9.98 14.08
CA ALA A 152 47.33 -10.72 15.04
C ALA A 152 47.88 -12.14 15.18
N GLN A 153 48.06 -12.61 16.43
CA GLN A 153 48.55 -13.98 16.69
C GLN A 153 47.49 -15.06 16.41
N GLY A 154 46.21 -14.70 16.26
CA GLY A 154 45.14 -15.60 15.81
C GLY A 154 44.53 -16.51 16.87
N GLY A 155 44.67 -16.20 18.17
CA GLY A 155 43.96 -16.88 19.25
C GLY A 155 42.64 -16.18 19.59
N PHE A 156 41.61 -16.94 19.95
CA PHE A 156 40.29 -16.43 20.33
C PHE A 156 39.86 -16.96 21.69
N GLU A 157 39.15 -16.14 22.46
CA GLU A 157 38.64 -16.52 23.78
C GLU A 157 37.23 -15.94 23.97
N PHE A 158 36.32 -16.77 24.44
CA PHE A 158 34.98 -16.41 24.88
C PHE A 158 34.96 -16.54 26.40
N LYS A 159 34.52 -15.49 27.10
CA LYS A 159 34.43 -15.44 28.57
C LYS A 159 32.99 -15.20 28.98
N ASN A 160 32.37 -16.18 29.62
CA ASN A 160 31.00 -16.14 30.13
C ASN A 160 30.01 -15.51 29.14
N VAL A 161 30.02 -15.98 27.89
CA VAL A 161 29.23 -15.39 26.81
C VAL A 161 27.83 -15.99 26.79
N SER A 162 26.83 -15.11 26.82
CA SER A 162 25.42 -15.46 26.57
C SER A 162 24.91 -14.70 25.35
N PHE A 163 24.09 -15.35 24.53
CA PHE A 163 23.57 -14.77 23.31
C PHE A 163 22.14 -15.23 23.00
N THR A 164 21.33 -14.28 22.55
CA THR A 164 19.94 -14.45 22.16
C THR A 164 19.70 -13.69 20.86
N TYR A 165 19.09 -14.35 19.87
CA TYR A 165 18.75 -13.67 18.62
C TYR A 165 17.63 -12.64 18.84
N PRO A 166 17.74 -11.41 18.31
CA PRO A 166 16.69 -10.40 18.46
C PRO A 166 15.33 -10.82 17.88
N ALA A 167 15.31 -11.72 16.90
CA ALA A 167 14.08 -12.24 16.30
C ALA A 167 13.33 -13.26 17.20
N ARG A 168 14.00 -13.82 18.21
CA ARG A 168 13.46 -14.79 19.19
C ARG A 168 14.01 -14.48 20.58
N PRO A 169 13.60 -13.34 21.18
CA PRO A 169 14.15 -12.86 22.46
C PRO A 169 13.91 -13.83 23.63
N GLU A 170 12.95 -14.74 23.52
CA GLU A 170 12.60 -15.74 24.51
C GLU A 170 13.54 -16.96 24.54
N VAL A 171 14.32 -17.19 23.47
CA VAL A 171 15.20 -18.36 23.36
C VAL A 171 16.66 -17.95 23.47
N THR A 172 17.30 -18.29 24.58
CA THR A 172 18.74 -18.12 24.75
C THR A 172 19.48 -19.25 24.05
N VAL A 173 20.38 -18.92 23.10
CA VAL A 173 21.12 -19.90 22.28
C VAL A 173 22.48 -20.23 22.89
N LEU A 174 23.20 -19.22 23.38
CA LEU A 174 24.42 -19.42 24.16
C LEU A 174 24.15 -18.99 25.60
N ASN A 175 24.53 -19.82 26.57
CA ASN A 175 24.28 -19.54 27.99
C ASN A 175 25.56 -19.71 28.80
N GLY A 176 26.24 -18.59 29.09
CA GLY A 176 27.40 -18.54 29.96
C GLY A 176 28.56 -19.42 29.49
N ILE A 177 28.88 -19.40 28.19
CA ILE A 177 29.94 -20.25 27.64
C ILE A 177 31.33 -19.65 27.86
N ASP A 178 32.27 -20.50 28.24
CA ASP A 178 33.71 -20.22 28.26
C ASP A 178 34.41 -21.12 27.24
N LEU A 179 35.11 -20.53 26.27
CA LEU A 179 35.78 -21.26 25.19
C LEU A 179 37.12 -20.60 24.86
N SER A 180 38.18 -21.41 24.79
CA SER A 180 39.50 -20.95 24.36
C SER A 180 39.92 -21.68 23.08
N ILE A 181 40.27 -20.91 22.04
CA ILE A 181 40.73 -21.39 20.75
C ILE A 181 42.19 -20.95 20.58
N PRO A 182 43.16 -21.87 20.72
CA PRO A 182 44.57 -21.53 20.65
C PRO A 182 45.00 -21.18 19.21
N PRO A 183 46.00 -20.28 19.05
CA PRO A 183 46.49 -19.89 17.74
C PRO A 183 47.13 -21.07 17.00
N ASN A 184 47.01 -21.07 15.67
CA ASN A 184 47.61 -22.06 14.76
C ASN A 184 47.19 -23.52 15.02
N LYS A 185 46.02 -23.75 15.63
CA LYS A 185 45.46 -25.10 15.80
C LYS A 185 44.07 -25.20 15.16
N HIS A 186 43.66 -26.43 14.86
CA HIS A 186 42.30 -26.73 14.45
C HIS A 186 41.47 -27.07 15.68
N THR A 187 40.37 -26.35 15.87
CA THR A 187 39.38 -26.64 16.91
C THR A 187 38.07 -27.06 16.23
N ALA A 188 37.57 -28.24 16.57
CA ALA A 188 36.29 -28.74 16.10
C ALA A 188 35.21 -28.48 17.17
N ILE A 189 34.08 -27.91 16.76
CA ILE A 189 32.89 -27.75 17.59
C ILE A 189 31.92 -28.87 17.19
N VAL A 190 31.63 -29.75 18.14
CA VAL A 190 30.69 -30.87 17.95
C VAL A 190 29.56 -30.76 18.96
N GLY A 191 28.36 -31.13 18.54
CA GLY A 191 27.17 -31.04 19.38
C GLY A 191 25.94 -31.59 18.67
N LEU A 192 24.88 -31.79 19.45
CA LEU A 192 23.56 -32.05 18.92
C LEU A 192 23.00 -30.78 18.26
N SER A 193 21.99 -30.92 17.41
CA SER A 193 21.31 -29.77 16.83
C SER A 193 20.72 -28.88 17.94
N GLY A 194 21.10 -27.60 17.95
CA GLY A 194 20.70 -26.59 18.92
C GLY A 194 21.12 -25.21 18.45
#